data_AF-A0A9Q1A6S6-F1
#
_entry.id   AF-A0A9Q1A6S6-F1
#
_cell.length_a   1.000
_cell.length_b   1.000
_cell.length_c   1.000
_cell.angle_alpha   90.00
_cell.angle_beta   90.00
_cell.angle_gamma   90.00
#
_symmetry.space_group_name_H-M   'P 1'
#
loop_
_entity.id
_entity.type
_entity.pdbx_description
1 polymer ?
#
loop_
_entity_poly.entity_id
_entity_poly.type
_entity_poly.pdbx_seq_one_letter_code
_entity_poly.pdbx_strand_id
1 'polypeptide(L)'
;MMDGGVPNIKKWVVVYPVYINSKKTIAEGRRISVEKGCENPTCIEIGDCCSHLKLPFAIEIDKAYPRDFMQVGRVRVLLKREDGSLCNPAIPS
;
A
#
# COMPACT_ATOMS: atom_id res chain seq x y z
N MET A 1 15.01 23.95 -9.52
CA MET A 1 13.54 24.06 -9.51
C MET A 1 13.02 22.68 -9.89
N MET A 2 12.63 21.85 -8.91
CA MET A 2 12.03 20.54 -9.22
C MET A 2 10.60 20.78 -9.68
N ASP A 3 10.27 20.24 -10.85
CA ASP A 3 8.98 20.36 -11.50
C ASP A 3 7.83 19.98 -10.56
N GLY A 4 6.89 20.90 -10.35
CA GLY A 4 5.75 20.78 -9.43
C GLY A 4 4.62 19.89 -9.98
N GLY A 5 4.96 18.90 -10.79
CA GLY A 5 4.02 17.93 -11.35
C GLY A 5 3.67 16.86 -10.32
N VAL A 6 2.37 16.63 -10.11
CA VAL A 6 1.90 15.51 -9.27
C VAL A 6 2.50 14.21 -9.79
N PRO A 7 3.19 13.41 -8.96
CA PRO A 7 3.77 12.14 -9.39
C PRO A 7 2.71 11.25 -10.03
N ASN A 8 3.02 10.65 -11.19
CA ASN A 8 2.10 9.70 -11.82
C ASN A 8 2.07 8.37 -11.04
N ILE A 9 1.21 8.31 -10.03
CA ILE A 9 1.07 7.16 -9.12
C ILE A 9 0.29 5.99 -9.72
N LYS A 10 -0.21 6.09 -10.97
CA LYS A 10 -1.07 5.05 -11.57
C LYS A 10 -0.37 3.69 -11.69
N LYS A 11 0.95 3.69 -11.89
CA LYS A 11 1.80 2.50 -12.00
C LYS A 11 2.32 1.99 -10.66
N TRP A 12 2.11 2.73 -9.57
CA TRP A 12 2.61 2.35 -8.25
C TRP A 12 1.81 1.16 -7.71
N VAL A 13 2.48 0.34 -6.91
CA VAL A 13 1.91 -0.87 -6.31
C VAL A 13 0.74 -0.47 -5.42
N VAL A 14 -0.34 -1.25 -5.50
CA VAL A 14 -1.54 -1.03 -4.70
C VAL A 14 -1.51 -1.90 -3.46
N VAL A 15 -1.71 -1.29 -2.31
CA VAL A 15 -1.92 -1.96 -1.03
C VAL A 15 -3.27 -1.52 -0.47
N TYR A 16 -4.19 -2.47 -0.36
CA TYR A 16 -5.42 -2.28 0.43
C TYR A 16 -5.19 -2.81 1.84
N PRO A 17 -5.78 -2.18 2.88
CA PRO A 17 -5.61 -2.65 4.26
C PRO A 17 -6.00 -4.12 4.47
N VAL A 18 -7.07 -4.57 3.78
CA VAL A 18 -7.53 -5.98 3.80
C VAL A 18 -6.43 -7.00 3.45
N TYR A 19 -5.40 -6.62 2.68
CA TYR A 19 -4.35 -7.55 2.24
C TYR A 19 -3.53 -8.09 3.41
N ILE A 20 -3.40 -7.32 4.49
CA ILE A 20 -2.62 -7.67 5.67
C ILE A 20 -3.50 -7.85 6.93
N ASN A 21 -4.83 -7.81 6.77
CA ASN A 21 -5.76 -7.97 7.89
C ASN A 21 -5.85 -9.44 8.34
N SER A 22 -5.40 -9.74 9.55
CA SER A 22 -5.39 -11.09 10.14
C SER A 22 -6.80 -11.64 10.43
N LYS A 23 -7.81 -10.78 10.55
CA LYS A 23 -9.22 -11.17 10.76
C LYS A 23 -9.95 -11.56 9.48
N LYS A 24 -9.31 -11.40 8.31
CA LYS A 24 -9.90 -11.70 7.01
C LYS A 24 -9.32 -12.99 6.43
N THR A 25 -10.15 -13.75 5.74
CA THR A 25 -9.74 -14.92 4.98
C THR A 25 -9.06 -14.52 3.66
N ILE A 26 -8.40 -15.48 3.01
CA ILE A 26 -7.84 -15.27 1.66
C ILE A 26 -8.94 -14.94 0.64
N ALA A 27 -10.11 -15.59 0.78
CA ALA A 27 -11.28 -15.32 -0.06
C ALA A 27 -11.77 -13.87 0.09
N GLU A 28 -11.79 -13.36 1.33
CA GLU A 28 -12.15 -11.97 1.63
C GLU A 28 -11.07 -10.95 1.25
N GLY A 29 -9.87 -11.38 0.88
CA GLY A 29 -8.85 -10.50 0.31
C GLY A 29 -7.48 -10.50 1.00
N ARG A 30 -7.31 -11.19 2.13
CA ARG A 30 -5.99 -11.33 2.77
C ARG A 30 -5.00 -11.97 1.78
N ARG A 31 -3.76 -11.50 1.79
CA ARG A 31 -2.68 -11.94 0.87
C ARG A 31 -1.47 -12.57 1.56
N ILE A 32 -1.38 -12.46 2.88
CA ILE A 32 -0.27 -12.99 3.70
C ILE A 32 -0.78 -13.98 4.74
N SER A 33 0.10 -14.76 5.38
CA SER A 33 -0.31 -15.68 6.47
C SER A 33 -0.89 -14.92 7.67
N VAL A 34 -1.70 -15.59 8.48
CA VAL A 34 -2.38 -14.94 9.63
C VAL A 34 -1.35 -14.46 10.65
N GLU A 35 -0.28 -15.24 10.88
CA GLU A 35 0.76 -14.90 11.87
C GLU A 35 1.55 -13.64 11.50
N LYS A 36 1.58 -13.27 10.21
CA LYS A 36 2.26 -12.06 9.71
C LYS A 36 1.31 -10.88 9.54
N GLY A 37 0.00 -11.10 9.70
CA GLY A 37 -1.01 -10.06 9.58
C GLY A 37 -1.20 -9.27 10.88
N CYS A 38 -1.89 -8.14 10.76
CA CYS A 38 -2.31 -7.31 11.89
C CYS A 38 -3.84 -7.20 11.94
N GLU A 39 -4.37 -6.94 13.12
CA GLU A 39 -5.81 -6.80 13.34
C GLU A 39 -6.29 -5.43 12.85
N ASN A 40 -7.24 -5.42 11.91
CA ASN A 40 -7.93 -4.20 11.43
C ASN A 40 -7.02 -3.02 11.03
N PRO A 41 -6.04 -3.23 10.13
CA PRO A 41 -5.18 -2.17 9.64
C PRO A 41 -5.96 -1.06 8.93
N THR A 42 -5.44 0.15 8.97
CA THR A 42 -5.94 1.32 8.24
C THR A 42 -4.97 1.75 7.14
N CYS A 43 -5.46 2.50 6.14
CA CYS A 43 -4.58 3.04 5.10
C CYS A 43 -3.60 4.11 5.64
N ILE A 44 -3.95 4.78 6.74
CA ILE A 44 -3.09 5.77 7.39
C ILE A 44 -1.89 5.08 8.05
N GLU A 45 -2.12 4.03 8.83
CA GLU A 45 -1.02 3.26 9.47
C GLU A 45 -0.09 2.63 8.42
N ILE A 46 -0.64 2.16 7.29
CA ILE A 46 0.17 1.65 6.18
C ILE A 46 1.03 2.78 5.58
N GLY A 47 0.49 3.99 5.46
CA GLY A 47 1.23 5.18 5.05
C GLY A 47 2.37 5.52 6.02
N ASP A 48 2.10 5.50 7.32
CA ASP A 48 3.11 5.75 8.36
C ASP A 48 4.24 4.72 8.29
N CYS A 49 3.91 3.44 8.08
CA CYS A 49 4.89 2.40 7.83
C CYS A 49 5.72 2.66 6.57
N CYS A 50 5.09 3.08 5.46
CA CYS A 50 5.80 3.44 4.23
C CYS A 50 6.78 4.60 4.46
N SER A 51 6.35 5.63 5.22
CA SER A 51 7.19 6.76 5.63
C SER A 51 8.41 6.29 6.42
N HIS A 52 8.20 5.45 7.44
CA HIS A 52 9.27 4.87 8.26
C HIS A 52 10.26 4.06 7.42
N LEU A 53 9.76 3.28 6.46
CA LEU A 53 10.55 2.46 5.53
C LEU A 53 11.17 3.27 4.38
N LYS A 54 10.97 4.59 4.36
CA LYS A 54 11.48 5.52 3.33
C LYS A 54 11.03 5.14 1.90
N LEU A 55 9.81 4.61 1.78
CA LEU A 55 9.18 4.31 0.50
C LEU A 55 8.28 5.48 0.11
N PRO A 56 8.39 6.04 -1.10
CA PRO A 56 7.40 7.01 -1.59
C PRO A 56 6.02 6.36 -1.68
N PHE A 57 5.01 7.05 -1.14
CA PHE A 57 3.63 6.55 -1.13
C PHE A 57 2.61 7.68 -1.35
N ALA A 58 1.39 7.29 -1.69
CA ALA A 58 0.22 8.18 -1.74
C ALA A 58 -1.00 7.44 -1.19
N ILE A 59 -1.84 8.16 -0.42
CA ILE A 59 -3.08 7.62 0.15
C ILE A 59 -4.26 8.13 -0.68
N GLU A 60 -5.09 7.20 -1.14
CA GLU A 60 -6.35 7.46 -1.84
C GLU A 60 -7.51 7.06 -0.91
N ILE A 61 -7.98 8.02 -0.10
CA ILE A 61 -8.98 7.77 0.96
C ILE A 61 -10.38 7.46 0.41
N ASP A 62 -10.67 7.90 -0.81
CA ASP A 62 -11.95 7.75 -1.51
C ASP A 62 -12.08 6.39 -2.22
N LYS A 63 -11.03 5.56 -2.22
CA LYS A 63 -11.03 4.26 -2.91
C LYS A 63 -11.40 3.14 -1.97
N ALA A 64 -12.33 2.29 -2.41
CA ALA A 64 -12.73 1.11 -1.67
C ALA A 64 -12.12 -0.18 -2.24
N TYR A 65 -12.06 -1.22 -1.42
CA TYR A 65 -11.67 -2.56 -1.85
C TYR A 65 -12.80 -3.23 -2.66
N PRO A 66 -12.54 -3.77 -3.88
CA PRO A 66 -13.62 -4.24 -4.74
C PRO A 66 -14.48 -5.40 -4.20
N ARG A 67 -13.97 -6.20 -3.25
CA ARG A 67 -14.76 -7.29 -2.63
C ARG A 67 -15.50 -6.86 -1.36
N ASP A 68 -15.18 -5.68 -0.83
CA ASP A 68 -15.81 -5.11 0.36
C ASP A 68 -15.78 -3.59 0.26
N PHE A 69 -16.86 -3.03 -0.28
CA PHE A 69 -16.96 -1.58 -0.52
C PHE A 69 -17.01 -0.75 0.77
N MET A 70 -17.23 -1.38 1.93
CA MET A 70 -17.17 -0.71 3.23
C MET A 70 -15.72 -0.50 3.71
N GLN A 71 -14.76 -1.27 3.17
CA GLN A 71 -13.34 -1.11 3.43
C GLN A 71 -12.76 -0.03 2.51
N VAL A 72 -12.76 1.21 3.01
CA VAL A 72 -12.24 2.39 2.33
C VAL A 72 -10.76 2.64 2.63
N GLY A 73 -10.10 3.35 1.72
CA GLY A 73 -8.68 3.64 1.76
C GLY A 73 -7.84 2.68 0.93
N ARG A 74 -6.97 3.26 0.11
CA ARG A 74 -5.96 2.55 -0.69
C ARG A 74 -4.63 3.27 -0.57
N VAL A 75 -3.54 2.52 -0.45
CA VAL A 75 -2.18 3.07 -0.51
C VAL A 75 -1.52 2.68 -1.83
N ARG A 76 -0.92 3.66 -2.49
CA ARG A 76 -0.03 3.49 -3.64
C ARG A 76 1.41 3.57 -3.14
N VAL A 77 2.26 2.62 -3.50
CA VAL A 77 3.65 2.57 -3.03
C VAL A 77 4.59 2.41 -4.22
N LEU A 78 5.63 3.25 -4.29
CA LEU A 78 6.71 3.12 -5.26
C LEU A 78 7.81 2.22 -4.71
N LEU A 79 7.94 1.01 -5.26
CA LEU A 79 9.03 0.09 -4.91
C LEU A 79 10.23 0.23 -5.85
N LYS A 80 9.98 0.51 -7.14
CA LYS A 80 10.99 0.65 -8.20
C LYS A 80 10.83 2.00 -8.88
N ARG A 81 11.92 2.74 -9.03
CA ARG A 81 11.98 3.97 -9.82
C ARG A 81 11.86 3.64 -11.31
N GLU A 82 11.69 4.67 -12.14
CA GLU A 82 11.55 4.51 -13.59
C GLU A 82 12.79 3.88 -14.25
N ASP A 83 13.98 4.09 -13.67
CA ASP A 83 15.24 3.46 -14.08
C ASP A 83 15.37 1.98 -13.64
N GLY A 84 14.36 1.44 -12.95
CA GLY A 84 14.34 0.06 -12.43
C GLY A 84 15.02 -0.12 -11.07
N SER A 85 15.70 0.90 -10.54
CA SER A 85 16.34 0.84 -9.21
C SER A 85 15.30 0.76 -8.09
N LEU A 86 15.63 0.06 -7.00
CA LEU A 86 14.75 -0.04 -5.82
C LEU A 86 14.75 1.26 -5.00
N CYS A 87 13.57 1.71 -4.58
CA CYS A 87 13.42 2.83 -3.66
C CYS A 87 14.09 2.54 -2.31
N ASN A 88 13.87 1.33 -1.79
CA ASN A 88 14.57 0.79 -0.63
C ASN A 88 15.12 -0.62 -0.99
N PRO A 89 16.45 -0.83 -1.01
CA PRO A 89 17.04 -2.12 -1.36
C PRO A 89 16.62 -3.29 -0.45
N ALA A 90 16.19 -3.01 0.78
CA ALA A 90 15.71 -4.03 1.71
C ALA A 90 14.29 -4.54 1.36
N ILE A 91 13.58 -3.88 0.44
CA ILE A 91 12.19 -4.17 0.09
C ILE A 91 12.07 -4.30 -1.45
N PRO A 92 12.37 -5.48 -2.01
CA PRO A 92 12.42 -5.68 -3.45
C PRO A 92 11.05 -5.88 -4.12
N SER A 93 10.01 -6.23 -3.35
CA SER A 93 8.68 -6.62 -3.82
C SER A 93 7.59 -6.41 -2.78
#